data_AF-A0A6L2R3X6-F1
#
_entry.id   AF-A0A6L2R3X6-F1
#
_cell.length_a   1.000
_cell.length_b   1.000
_cell.length_c   1.000
_cell.angle_alpha   90.00
_cell.angle_beta   90.00
_cell.angle_gamma   90.00
#
_symmetry.space_group_name_H-M   'P 1'
#
loop_
_entity.id
_entity.type
_entity.pdbx_description
1 polymer ?
#
loop_
_entity_poly.entity_id
_entity_poly.type
_entity_poly.pdbx_seq_one_letter_code
_entity_poly.pdbx_strand_id
1 'polypeptide(L)'
;MTPLAQTFLDEIFPSQRADSFFEALFGGAEEGAYDIRLVSRSLSPNKAQLVFELHQRPGKCLACNLTYGLPQVFQRHPVINVKGIVNEIARRLGWDAEAVVWRLDSTREISAGLHCIPLIMEIT
;
A
#
# COMPACT_ATOMS: atom_id res chain seq x y z
N MET A 1 -14.17 -0.61 -16.42
CA MET A 1 -12.78 -0.22 -16.76
C MET A 1 -11.85 -1.34 -16.35
N THR A 2 -10.74 -1.49 -17.06
CA THR A 2 -9.73 -2.51 -16.76
C THR A 2 -8.90 -2.10 -15.54
N PRO A 3 -8.58 -3.02 -14.60
CA PRO A 3 -7.65 -2.76 -13.50
C PRO A 3 -6.33 -2.13 -13.96
N LEU A 4 -5.65 -1.39 -13.08
CA LEU A 4 -4.32 -0.86 -13.37
C LEU A 4 -3.36 -2.03 -13.58
N ALA A 5 -2.50 -1.93 -14.59
CA ALA A 5 -1.50 -2.95 -14.88
C ALA A 5 -0.56 -3.12 -13.69
N GLN A 6 -0.29 -4.38 -13.30
CA GLN A 6 0.58 -4.66 -12.16
C GLN A 6 2.00 -4.13 -12.38
N THR A 7 2.50 -4.13 -13.62
CA THR A 7 3.82 -3.57 -13.96
C THR A 7 3.94 -2.10 -13.58
N PHE A 8 2.91 -1.30 -13.85
CA PHE A 8 2.86 0.10 -13.43
C PHE A 8 2.84 0.24 -11.89
N LEU A 9 2.10 -0.64 -11.20
CA LEU A 9 2.05 -0.60 -9.74
C LEU A 9 3.40 -0.98 -9.11
N ASP A 10 4.09 -1.95 -9.69
CA ASP A 10 5.42 -2.39 -9.25
C ASP A 10 6.49 -1.31 -9.55
N GLU A 11 6.31 -0.47 -10.58
CA GLU A 11 7.17 0.69 -10.86
C GLU A 11 7.00 1.80 -9.81
N ILE A 12 5.76 2.16 -9.48
CA ILE A 12 5.50 3.25 -8.51
C ILE A 12 5.66 2.79 -7.05
N PHE A 13 5.52 1.50 -6.77
CA PHE A 13 5.70 0.88 -5.47
C PHE A 13 6.51 -0.43 -5.59
N PRO A 14 7.84 -0.32 -5.75
CA PRO A 14 8.70 -1.49 -5.91
C PRO A 14 8.84 -2.26 -4.60
N SER A 15 9.12 -3.57 -4.68
CA SER A 15 9.20 -4.45 -3.52
C SER A 15 10.24 -4.02 -2.48
N GLN A 16 11.35 -3.40 -2.92
CA GLN A 16 12.40 -2.87 -2.04
C GLN A 16 11.89 -1.78 -1.08
N ARG A 17 10.73 -1.18 -1.36
CA ARG A 17 10.14 -0.17 -0.47
C ARG A 17 9.75 -0.75 0.89
N ALA A 18 9.46 -2.05 0.97
CA ALA A 18 9.27 -2.73 2.23
C ALA A 18 10.58 -2.78 3.04
N ASP A 19 11.70 -3.13 2.42
CA ASP A 19 13.01 -3.16 3.08
C ASP A 19 13.39 -1.78 3.64
N SER A 20 13.29 -0.74 2.81
CA SER A 20 13.57 0.63 3.25
C SER A 20 12.62 1.12 4.36
N PHE A 21 11.39 0.61 4.41
CA PHE A 21 10.45 0.92 5.48
C PHE A 21 10.90 0.32 6.81
N PHE A 22 11.31 -0.96 6.82
CA PHE A 22 11.80 -1.61 8.03
C PHE A 22 13.18 -1.11 8.46
N GLU A 23 14.06 -0.79 7.51
CA GLU A 23 15.34 -0.14 7.80
C GLU A 23 15.14 1.20 8.49
N ALA A 24 14.19 2.03 8.02
CA ALA A 24 13.87 3.31 8.65
C ALA A 24 13.24 3.18 10.06
N LEU A 25 12.47 2.11 10.31
CA LEU A 25 11.80 1.90 11.59
C LEU A 25 12.65 1.18 12.63
N PHE A 26 13.47 0.22 12.21
CA PHE A 26 14.15 -0.72 13.09
C PHE A 26 15.67 -0.80 12.86
N GLY A 27 16.20 -0.08 11.87
CA GLY A 27 17.64 -0.06 11.57
C GLY A 27 18.15 -1.27 10.79
N GLY A 28 17.27 -2.16 10.34
CA GLY A 28 17.62 -3.34 9.53
C GLY A 28 16.42 -3.86 8.74
N ALA A 29 16.64 -4.25 7.49
CA ALA A 29 15.59 -4.78 6.61
C ALA A 29 15.18 -6.21 7.01
N GLU A 30 16.10 -6.98 7.60
CA GLU A 30 15.92 -8.32 8.15
C GLU A 30 14.95 -8.37 9.34
N GLU A 31 14.75 -7.23 10.00
CA GLU A 31 13.72 -7.09 11.03
C GLU A 31 12.31 -7.00 10.45
N GLY A 32 12.19 -6.84 9.13
CA GLY A 32 10.94 -6.82 8.42
C GLY A 32 10.14 -8.10 8.58
N ALA A 33 8.89 -7.95 9.02
CA ALA A 33 7.99 -9.08 9.21
C ALA A 33 7.26 -9.50 7.92
N TYR A 34 7.23 -8.63 6.91
CA TYR A 34 6.46 -8.83 5.69
C TYR A 34 7.00 -8.04 4.51
N ASP A 35 6.72 -8.52 3.31
CA ASP A 35 6.85 -7.73 2.08
C ASP A 35 5.56 -6.95 1.82
N ILE A 36 5.66 -5.83 1.10
CA ILE A 36 4.51 -5.00 0.76
C ILE A 36 4.36 -4.98 -0.75
N ARG A 37 3.14 -5.26 -1.24
CA ARG A 37 2.80 -5.19 -2.66
C ARG A 37 1.56 -4.33 -2.88
N LEU A 38 1.62 -3.40 -3.84
CA LEU A 38 0.45 -2.61 -4.24
C LEU A 38 -0.31 -3.34 -5.36
N VAL A 39 -1.62 -3.54 -5.17
CA VAL A 39 -2.47 -4.28 -6.12
C VAL A 39 -3.76 -3.52 -6.40
N SER A 40 -4.18 -3.46 -7.67
CA SER A 40 -5.48 -2.90 -8.07
C SER A 40 -6.59 -3.91 -7.83
N ARG A 41 -7.70 -3.49 -7.20
CA ARG A 41 -8.87 -4.33 -6.94
C ARG A 41 -10.05 -3.97 -7.83
N SER A 42 -10.40 -2.69 -7.91
CA SER A 42 -11.52 -2.23 -8.73
C SER A 42 -11.31 -0.80 -9.20
N LEU A 43 -11.85 -0.49 -10.37
CA LEU A 43 -11.78 0.83 -10.99
C LEU A 43 -13.13 1.20 -11.61
N SER A 44 -13.56 2.42 -11.32
CA SER A 44 -14.77 3.07 -11.82
C SER A 44 -14.45 4.54 -12.12
N PRO A 45 -15.26 5.24 -12.94
CA PRO A 45 -14.87 6.55 -13.50
C PRO A 45 -14.44 7.58 -12.47
N ASN A 46 -14.99 7.51 -11.27
CA ASN A 46 -14.74 8.42 -10.16
C ASN A 46 -14.15 7.76 -8.91
N LYS A 47 -13.84 6.45 -8.96
CA LYS A 47 -13.36 5.72 -7.78
C LYS A 47 -12.43 4.57 -8.14
N ALA A 48 -11.31 4.53 -7.43
CA ALA A 48 -10.28 3.52 -7.55
C ALA A 48 -10.04 2.84 -6.21
N GLN A 49 -10.04 1.52 -6.20
CA GLN A 49 -9.70 0.72 -5.03
C GLN A 49 -8.43 -0.06 -5.30
N LEU A 50 -7.44 0.19 -4.46
CA LEU A 50 -6.20 -0.55 -4.40
C LEU A 50 -6.05 -1.16 -3.01
N VAL A 51 -5.08 -2.05 -2.86
CA VAL A 51 -4.69 -2.60 -1.57
C VAL A 51 -3.18 -2.65 -1.47
N PHE A 52 -2.66 -2.34 -0.29
CA PHE A 52 -1.32 -2.79 0.11
C PHE A 52 -1.47 -4.18 0.70
N GLU A 53 -1.03 -5.19 -0.03
CA GLU A 53 -0.89 -6.55 0.46
C GLU A 53 0.38 -6.68 1.31
N LEU A 54 0.25 -7.29 2.47
CA LEU A 54 1.34 -7.57 3.40
C LEU A 54 1.57 -9.08 3.37
N HIS A 55 2.66 -9.50 2.75
CA HIS A 55 3.01 -10.91 2.55
C HIS A 55 4.01 -11.33 3.62
N GLN A 56 3.66 -12.34 4.42
CA GLN A 56 4.50 -12.78 5.52
C GLN A 56 5.89 -13.26 5.06
N ARG A 57 6.96 -12.80 5.72
CA ARG A 57 8.31 -13.35 5.51
C ARG A 57 8.52 -14.66 6.28
N PRO A 58 9.39 -15.57 5.81
CA PRO A 58 9.68 -16.81 6.51
C PRO A 58 10.10 -16.58 7.97
N GLY A 59 9.45 -17.26 8.91
CA GLY A 59 9.77 -17.16 10.34
C GLY A 59 9.27 -15.89 11.05
N LYS A 60 8.61 -14.94 10.36
CA LYS A 60 8.10 -13.69 10.95
C LYS A 60 6.58 -13.66 10.93
N CYS A 61 5.91 -14.09 12.00
CA CYS A 61 4.43 -14.15 12.05
C CYS A 61 3.78 -12.75 11.91
N LEU A 62 2.85 -12.58 10.96
CA LEU A 62 2.14 -11.32 10.75
C LEU A 62 1.31 -10.92 11.98
N ALA A 63 0.54 -11.85 12.54
CA ALA A 63 -0.30 -11.58 13.70
C ALA A 63 0.50 -11.15 14.94
N CYS A 64 1.71 -11.69 15.13
CA CYS A 64 2.57 -11.31 16.26
C CYS A 64 3.25 -9.96 16.07
N ASN A 65 3.51 -9.55 14.83
CA ASN A 65 4.33 -8.37 14.50
C ASN A 65 3.50 -7.16 14.01
N LEU A 66 2.20 -7.34 13.76
CA LEU A 66 1.28 -6.24 13.48
C LEU A 66 0.90 -5.54 14.78
N THR A 67 1.72 -4.59 15.19
CA THR A 67 1.35 -3.65 16.25
C THR A 67 0.34 -2.64 15.70
N TYR A 68 -0.71 -2.39 16.48
CA TYR A 68 -1.85 -1.57 16.10
C TYR A 68 -1.47 -0.23 15.46
N GLY A 69 -2.23 0.21 14.45
CA GLY A 69 -2.08 1.54 13.86
C GLY A 69 -1.29 1.61 12.55
N LEU A 70 -1.09 0.47 11.88
CA LEU A 70 -0.32 0.43 10.64
C LEU A 70 -0.85 1.36 9.52
N PRO A 71 -2.18 1.52 9.31
CA PRO A 71 -2.70 2.52 8.36
C PRO A 71 -2.23 3.94 8.69
N GLN A 72 -2.20 4.32 9.97
CA GLN A 72 -1.73 5.64 10.42
C GLN A 72 -0.22 5.81 10.21
N VAL A 73 0.56 4.75 10.41
CA VAL A 73 2.00 4.75 10.11
C VAL A 73 2.21 4.93 8.61
N PHE A 74 1.57 4.12 7.77
CA PHE A 74 1.70 4.21 6.30
C PHE A 74 1.34 5.60 5.79
N GLN A 75 0.27 6.21 6.33
CA GLN A 75 -0.17 7.55 5.94
C GLN A 75 0.89 8.63 6.18
N ARG A 76 1.76 8.46 7.19
CA ARG A 76 2.76 9.46 7.60
C ARG A 76 4.19 9.09 7.19
N HIS A 77 4.43 7.85 6.77
CA HIS A 77 5.79 7.37 6.56
C HIS A 77 6.37 7.88 5.23
N PRO A 78 7.53 8.58 5.25
CA PRO A 78 8.11 9.17 4.05
C PRO A 78 8.57 8.13 3.03
N VAL A 79 8.98 6.95 3.48
CA VAL A 79 9.39 5.85 2.57
C VAL A 79 8.20 5.21 1.85
N ILE A 80 7.06 5.02 2.54
CA ILE A 80 5.87 4.45 1.90
C ILE A 80 5.31 5.47 0.90
N ASN A 81 5.30 6.75 1.27
CA ASN A 81 4.90 7.86 0.40
C ASN A 81 3.53 7.66 -0.27
N VAL A 82 2.50 7.34 0.52
CA VAL A 82 1.15 7.07 -0.01
C VAL A 82 0.62 8.24 -0.84
N LYS A 83 0.91 9.49 -0.44
CA LYS A 83 0.54 10.67 -1.22
C LYS A 83 1.18 10.69 -2.62
N GLY A 84 2.48 10.35 -2.71
CA GLY A 84 3.16 10.23 -4.01
C GLY A 84 2.54 9.14 -4.89
N ILE A 85 2.22 7.98 -4.30
CA ILE A 85 1.54 6.88 -5.02
C ILE A 85 0.17 7.32 -5.55
N VAL A 86 -0.63 7.98 -4.71
CA VAL A 86 -1.95 8.51 -5.08
C VAL A 86 -1.82 9.48 -6.26
N ASN A 87 -0.83 10.37 -6.24
CA ASN A 87 -0.60 11.33 -7.32
C ASN A 87 -0.23 10.64 -8.64
N GLU A 88 0.64 9.62 -8.61
CA GLU A 88 1.00 8.85 -9.81
C GLU A 88 -0.19 8.08 -10.38
N ILE A 89 -1.01 7.48 -9.51
CA ILE A 89 -2.24 6.80 -9.93
C ILE A 89 -3.26 7.79 -10.50
N ALA A 90 -3.46 8.94 -9.86
CA ALA A 90 -4.36 9.98 -10.34
C ALA A 90 -3.97 10.44 -11.76
N ARG A 91 -2.68 10.74 -11.95
CA ARG A 91 -2.13 11.08 -13.28
C ARG A 91 -2.37 9.97 -14.29
N ARG A 92 -2.15 8.71 -13.91
CA ARG A 92 -2.36 7.55 -14.78
C ARG A 92 -3.84 7.37 -15.18
N LEU A 93 -4.77 7.71 -14.28
CA LEU A 93 -6.22 7.67 -14.51
C LEU A 93 -6.75 8.93 -15.21
N GLY A 94 -5.92 9.94 -15.44
CA GLY A 94 -6.33 11.22 -16.01
C GLY A 94 -7.15 12.08 -15.04
N TRP A 95 -7.03 11.83 -13.73
CA TRP A 95 -7.67 12.61 -12.68
C TRP A 95 -6.78 13.77 -12.27
N ASP A 96 -7.41 14.88 -11.91
CA ASP A 96 -6.73 15.99 -11.23
C ASP A 96 -6.32 15.53 -9.82
N ALA A 97 -5.02 15.52 -9.54
CA ALA A 97 -4.47 15.08 -8.27
C ALA A 97 -4.95 15.94 -7.09
N GLU A 98 -5.30 17.21 -7.31
CA GLU A 98 -5.84 18.09 -6.27
C GLU A 98 -7.31 17.78 -5.94
N ALA A 99 -8.05 17.22 -6.91
CA ALA A 99 -9.45 16.81 -6.73
C ALA A 99 -9.60 15.41 -6.12
N VAL A 100 -8.51 14.65 -5.98
CA VAL A 100 -8.52 13.29 -5.43
C VAL A 100 -8.55 13.32 -3.90
N VAL A 101 -9.63 12.79 -3.35
CA VAL A 101 -9.72 12.44 -1.93
C VAL A 101 -9.32 10.98 -1.78
N TRP A 102 -8.47 10.68 -0.80
CA TRP A 102 -8.03 9.31 -0.54
C TRP A 102 -7.98 8.99 0.94
N ARG A 103 -8.10 7.69 1.25
CA ARG A 103 -8.05 7.17 2.62
C ARG A 103 -7.49 5.75 2.64
N LEU A 104 -6.84 5.41 3.75
CA LEU A 104 -6.49 4.04 4.10
C LEU A 104 -7.53 3.48 5.07
N ASP A 105 -8.09 2.32 4.74
CA ASP A 105 -8.95 1.57 5.65
C ASP A 105 -8.14 0.75 6.66
N SER A 106 -8.82 0.20 7.66
CA SER A 106 -8.21 -0.72 8.63
C SER A 106 -7.58 -1.92 7.94
N THR A 107 -6.46 -2.40 8.49
CA THR A 107 -5.82 -3.65 8.09
C THR A 107 -6.83 -4.80 8.23
N ARG A 108 -6.96 -5.63 7.20
CA ARG A 108 -7.81 -6.82 7.18
C ARG A 108 -6.93 -8.05 7.00
N GLU A 109 -7.15 -9.06 7.82
CA GLU A 109 -6.56 -10.38 7.64
C GLU A 109 -7.30 -11.12 6.51
N ILE A 110 -6.55 -11.54 5.49
CA ILE A 110 -7.07 -12.42 4.42
C ILE A 110 -6.71 -13.87 4.75
N SER A 111 -5.52 -14.08 5.28
CA SER A 111 -5.05 -15.33 5.87
C SER A 111 -3.88 -15.05 6.82
N ALA A 112 -3.42 -16.07 7.55
CA ALA A 112 -2.26 -15.96 8.44
C ALA A 112 -1.00 -15.42 7.73
N GLY A 113 -0.84 -15.68 6.43
CA GLY A 113 0.30 -15.24 5.63
C GLY A 113 0.05 -13.98 4.79
N LEU A 114 -1.18 -13.46 4.78
CA LEU A 114 -1.58 -12.35 3.92
C LEU A 114 -2.56 -11.42 4.62
N HIS A 115 -2.12 -10.20 4.87
CA HIS A 115 -2.98 -9.12 5.34
C HIS A 115 -3.09 -8.05 4.25
N CYS A 116 -4.08 -7.17 4.34
CA CYS A 116 -4.23 -6.07 3.39
C CYS A 116 -4.68 -4.78 4.05
N ILE A 117 -4.19 -3.65 3.52
CA ILE A 117 -4.64 -2.30 3.89
C ILE A 117 -5.29 -1.70 2.64
N PRO A 118 -6.62 -1.52 2.60
CA PRO A 118 -7.27 -0.93 1.43
C PRO A 118 -6.93 0.56 1.29
N LEU A 119 -6.55 0.96 0.08
CA LEU A 119 -6.39 2.33 -0.35
C LEU A 119 -7.56 2.69 -1.27
N ILE A 120 -8.38 3.63 -0.82
CA ILE A 120 -9.55 4.10 -1.56
C ILE A 120 -9.26 5.51 -2.05
N MET A 121 -9.46 5.74 -3.35
CA MET A 121 -9.30 7.03 -4.01
C MET A 121 -10.60 7.38 -4.74
N GLU A 122 -11.06 8.62 -4.58
CA GLU A 122 -12.32 9.10 -5.15
C GLU A 122 -12.13 10.54 -5.66
N ILE A 123 -12.79 10.86 -6.78
CA ILE A 123 -12.96 12.23 -7.28
C ILE A 123 -14.45 12.59 -7.20
N THR A 124 -14.74 13.86 -6.92
CA THR A 124 -16.11 14.37 -6.79
C THR A 124 -16.58 14.99 -8.09
#